data_AF-A0A535YV48-F1
#
_entry.id   AF-A0A535YV48-F1
#
_cell.length_a   1.000
_cell.length_b   1.000
_cell.length_c   1.000
_cell.angle_alpha   90.00
_cell.angle_beta   90.00
_cell.angle_gamma   90.00
#
_symmetry.space_group_name_H-M   'P 1'
#
loop_
_entity.id
_entity.type
_entity.pdbx_description
1 polymer ?
#
loop_
_entity_poly.entity_id
_entity_poly.type
_entity_poly.pdbx_seq_one_letter_code
_entity_poly.pdbx_strand_id
1 'polypeptide(L)'
;MLDDLAVLGVDRSEVLARVPSPTVASLVGSQYYWALHYHPVSLLGYFAFMEGYPPAPSLIAELLSRTGFPPEAFRTMAKHGELDGNHRSELDEAIDRLPLSHEQEVLLGLSVLSGLPLLAASIEEVLETDRARADLTV
;
A
#
# COMPACT_ATOMS: atom_id res chain seq x y z
N MET A 1 -11.97 -1.86 0.76
CA MET A 1 -11.58 -0.51 0.32
C MET A 1 -12.70 0.16 -0.46
N LEU A 2 -13.22 -0.40 -1.56
CA LEU A 2 -14.28 0.26 -2.33
C LEU A 2 -15.58 0.50 -1.54
N ASP A 3 -16.00 -0.43 -0.68
CA ASP A 3 -17.20 -0.20 0.15
C ASP A 3 -16.94 0.88 1.21
N ASP A 4 -15.72 0.94 1.72
CA ASP A 4 -15.29 1.95 2.71
C ASP A 4 -15.32 3.35 2.08
N LEU A 5 -14.90 3.48 0.81
CA LEU A 5 -15.04 4.71 0.03
C LEU A 5 -16.52 5.06 -0.27
N ALA A 6 -17.36 4.06 -0.52
CA ALA A 6 -18.78 4.27 -0.75
C ALA A 6 -19.50 4.83 0.50
N VAL A 7 -19.08 4.41 1.70
CA VAL A 7 -19.56 4.98 2.97
C VAL A 7 -19.23 6.48 3.08
N LEU A 8 -18.13 6.92 2.47
CA LEU A 8 -17.73 8.32 2.38
C LEU A 8 -18.40 9.07 1.21
N GLY A 9 -19.35 8.44 0.51
CA GLY A 9 -20.08 9.03 -0.61
C GLY A 9 -19.32 9.03 -1.93
N VAL A 10 -18.21 8.29 -2.05
CA VAL A 10 -17.48 8.16 -3.31
C VAL A 10 -18.13 7.11 -4.19
N ASP A 11 -18.49 7.49 -5.41
CA ASP A 11 -19.11 6.56 -6.36
C ASP A 11 -18.13 5.47 -6.82
N ARG A 12 -18.57 4.21 -6.75
CA ARG A 12 -17.72 3.06 -7.08
C ARG A 12 -17.34 3.02 -8.56
N SER A 13 -18.25 3.42 -9.45
CA SER A 13 -17.99 3.39 -10.89
C SER A 13 -16.95 4.45 -11.28
N GLU A 14 -16.98 5.61 -10.63
CA GLU A 14 -15.96 6.65 -10.80
C GLU A 14 -14.57 6.19 -10.33
N VAL A 15 -14.49 5.47 -9.20
CA VAL A 15 -13.21 4.93 -8.73
C VAL A 15 -12.65 3.90 -9.70
N LEU A 16 -13.49 3.00 -10.20
CA LEU A 16 -13.07 1.94 -11.13
C LEU A 16 -12.70 2.47 -12.52
N ALA A 17 -13.31 3.56 -12.96
CA ALA A 17 -13.01 4.19 -14.25
C ALA A 17 -11.76 5.09 -14.19
N ARG A 18 -11.24 5.39 -12.99
CA ARG A 18 -10.13 6.32 -12.82
C ARG A 18 -8.82 5.72 -13.35
N VAL A 19 -8.17 6.47 -14.24
CA VAL A 19 -6.79 6.19 -14.66
C VAL A 19 -5.86 6.49 -13.48
N PRO A 20 -4.95 5.58 -13.09
CA PRO A 20 -4.02 5.83 -11.99
C PRO A 20 -3.06 6.98 -12.33
N SER A 21 -2.55 7.68 -11.31
CA SER A 21 -1.50 8.68 -11.52
C SER A 21 -0.25 8.02 -12.13
N PRO A 22 0.62 8.79 -12.82
CA PRO A 22 1.89 8.27 -13.31
C PRO A 22 2.75 7.62 -12.22
N THR A 23 2.70 8.14 -11.00
CA THR A 23 3.42 7.59 -9.84
C THR A 23 2.86 6.24 -9.42
N VAL A 24 1.55 6.09 -9.27
CA VAL A 24 0.93 4.78 -8.96
C VAL A 24 1.15 3.79 -10.09
N ALA A 25 1.02 4.23 -11.35
CA ALA A 25 1.31 3.40 -12.51
C ALA A 25 2.78 2.92 -12.53
N SER A 26 3.72 3.78 -12.13
CA SER A 26 5.14 3.43 -12.04
C SER A 26 5.43 2.49 -10.87
N LEU A 27 4.79 2.70 -9.71
CA LEU A 27 4.90 1.81 -8.55
C LEU A 27 4.45 0.40 -8.90
N VAL A 28 3.25 0.28 -9.49
CA VAL A 28 2.69 -1.01 -9.91
C VAL A 28 3.54 -1.61 -11.05
N GLY A 29 3.92 -0.79 -12.03
CA GLY A 29 4.70 -1.20 -13.19
C GLY A 29 6.06 -1.76 -12.85
N SER A 30 6.76 -1.22 -11.84
CA SER A 30 8.05 -1.75 -11.39
C SER A 30 7.91 -3.17 -10.82
N GLN A 31 6.84 -3.45 -10.07
CA GLN A 31 6.58 -4.79 -9.55
C GLN A 31 6.30 -5.78 -10.68
N TYR A 32 5.48 -5.39 -11.67
CA TYR A 32 5.26 -6.19 -12.87
C TYR A 32 6.55 -6.47 -13.63
N TYR A 33 7.39 -5.45 -13.81
CA TYR A 33 8.65 -5.59 -14.53
C TYR A 33 9.57 -6.61 -13.83
N TRP A 34 9.81 -6.45 -12.53
CA TRP A 34 10.66 -7.37 -11.79
C TRP A 34 10.12 -8.79 -11.79
N ALA A 35 8.82 -8.95 -11.55
CA ALA A 35 8.21 -10.28 -11.44
C ALA A 35 8.15 -11.02 -12.79
N LEU A 36 7.82 -10.33 -13.88
CA LEU A 36 7.61 -10.95 -15.20
C LEU A 36 8.87 -11.03 -16.06
N HIS A 37 9.83 -10.12 -15.86
CA HIS A 37 11.01 -10.01 -16.73
C HIS A 37 12.34 -10.33 -16.05
N TYR A 38 12.37 -10.47 -14.72
CA TYR A 38 13.57 -10.86 -14.01
C TYR A 38 13.35 -12.13 -13.18
N HIS A 39 12.65 -12.03 -12.04
CA HIS A 39 12.34 -13.20 -11.23
C HIS A 39 11.20 -12.92 -10.24
N PRO A 40 10.19 -13.81 -10.09
CA PRO A 40 9.01 -13.57 -9.24
C PRO A 40 9.33 -13.37 -7.76
N VAL A 41 10.47 -13.87 -7.28
CA VAL A 41 10.90 -13.68 -5.89
C VAL A 41 11.02 -12.20 -5.51
N SER A 42 11.25 -11.30 -6.48
CA SER A 42 11.29 -9.85 -6.22
C SER A 42 10.03 -9.35 -5.51
N LEU A 43 8.86 -9.96 -5.73
CA LEU A 43 7.63 -9.55 -5.06
C LEU A 43 7.71 -9.72 -3.54
N LEU A 44 8.47 -10.70 -3.04
CA LEU A 44 8.61 -10.93 -1.61
C LEU A 44 9.35 -9.77 -0.92
N GLY A 45 10.27 -9.10 -1.61
CA GLY A 45 10.89 -7.90 -1.09
C GLY A 45 9.85 -6.81 -0.91
N TYR A 46 9.11 -6.48 -1.97
CA TYR A 46 8.02 -5.50 -1.90
C TYR A 46 6.99 -5.82 -0.80
N PHE A 47 6.60 -7.09 -0.65
CA PHE A 47 5.68 -7.52 0.42
C PHE A 47 6.30 -7.40 1.81
N ALA A 48 7.59 -7.64 1.99
CA ALA A 48 8.24 -7.49 3.30
C ALA A 48 8.10 -6.07 3.86
N PHE A 49 8.06 -5.07 2.98
CA PHE A 49 7.73 -3.72 3.37
C PHE A 49 6.23 -3.54 3.66
N MET A 50 5.35 -3.99 2.75
CA MET A 50 3.90 -3.76 2.87
C MET A 50 3.28 -4.45 4.09
N GLU A 51 3.68 -5.69 4.38
CA GLU A 51 3.18 -6.50 5.50
C GLU A 51 3.90 -6.18 6.82
N GLY A 52 5.03 -5.47 6.75
CA GLY A 52 5.89 -5.21 7.92
C GLY A 52 5.28 -4.24 8.95
N TYR A 53 4.25 -3.48 8.55
CA TYR A 53 3.70 -2.35 9.31
C TYR A 53 2.16 -2.28 9.25
N PRO A 54 1.43 -3.29 9.76
CA PRO A 54 -0.02 -3.26 9.78
C PRO A 54 -0.55 -2.08 10.64
N PRO A 55 -1.70 -1.47 10.28
CA PRO A 55 -2.30 -0.39 11.04
C PRO A 55 -2.62 -0.79 12.48
N ALA A 56 -2.03 -0.08 13.44
CA ALA A 56 -2.33 -0.29 14.85
C ALA A 56 -3.77 0.15 15.19
N PRO A 57 -4.48 -0.54 16.12
CA PRO A 57 -5.81 -0.11 16.56
C PRO A 57 -5.85 1.34 17.08
N SER A 58 -4.76 1.82 17.68
CA SER A 58 -4.62 3.22 18.13
C SER A 58 -4.66 4.22 16.97
N LEU A 59 -4.08 3.89 15.81
CA LEU A 59 -4.15 4.72 14.61
C LEU A 59 -5.58 4.81 14.10
N ILE A 60 -6.31 3.70 14.07
CA ILE A 60 -7.72 3.70 13.67
C ILE A 60 -8.56 4.59 14.60
N ALA A 61 -8.36 4.46 15.92
CA ALA A 61 -9.03 5.30 16.90
C ALA A 61 -8.73 6.79 16.72
N GLU A 62 -7.47 7.13 16.41
CA GLU A 62 -7.08 8.51 16.09
C GLU A 62 -7.78 9.03 14.83
N LEU A 63 -7.80 8.24 13.75
CA LEU A 63 -8.44 8.64 12.49
C LEU A 63 -9.94 8.89 12.69
N LEU A 64 -10.64 8.03 13.43
CA LEU A 64 -12.05 8.21 13.76
C LEU A 64 -12.30 9.53 14.51
N SER A 65 -11.50 9.76 15.56
CA SER A 65 -11.60 10.97 16.38
C SER A 65 -11.34 12.25 15.57
N ARG A 66 -10.34 12.23 14.68
CA ARG A 66 -9.92 13.42 13.92
C ARG A 66 -10.80 13.73 12.71
N THR A 67 -11.38 12.72 12.08
CA THR A 67 -12.17 12.89 10.84
C THR A 67 -13.67 12.98 11.11
N GLY A 68 -14.16 12.38 12.20
CA GLY A 68 -15.59 12.21 12.45
C GLY A 68 -16.27 11.25 11.47
N PHE A 69 -15.50 10.56 10.63
CA PHE A 69 -16.03 9.56 9.71
C PHE A 69 -16.51 8.30 10.45
N PRO A 70 -17.50 7.60 9.91
CA PRO A 70 -18.04 6.40 10.54
C PRO A 70 -17.01 5.26 10.53
N PRO A 71 -17.01 4.35 11.53
CA PRO A 71 -16.09 3.20 11.61
C PRO A 71 -16.02 2.34 10.33
N GLU A 72 -17.14 2.23 9.61
CA GLU A 72 -17.27 1.48 8.37
C GLU A 72 -16.34 2.00 7.26
N ALA A 73 -15.96 3.28 7.31
CA ALA A 73 -15.00 3.89 6.38
C ALA A 73 -13.54 3.44 6.61
N PHE A 74 -13.25 2.75 7.72
CA PHE A 74 -11.90 2.27 8.07
C PHE A 74 -11.82 0.75 8.16
N ARG A 75 -12.89 0.04 7.82
CA ARG A 75 -13.01 -1.41 7.95
C ARG A 75 -11.86 -2.18 7.31
N THR A 76 -11.38 -1.78 6.14
CA THR A 76 -10.25 -2.46 5.46
C THR A 76 -8.95 -2.32 6.26
N MET A 77 -8.66 -1.11 6.76
CA MET A 77 -7.46 -0.87 7.57
C MET A 77 -7.54 -1.60 8.90
N ALA A 78 -8.71 -1.59 9.55
CA ALA A 78 -8.94 -2.30 10.81
C ALA A 78 -8.80 -3.82 10.64
N LYS A 79 -9.41 -4.38 9.58
CA LYS A 79 -9.28 -5.82 9.26
C LYS A 79 -7.83 -6.22 9.01
N HIS A 80 -7.07 -5.41 8.29
CA HIS A 80 -5.65 -5.67 8.07
C HIS A 80 -4.89 -5.67 9.41
N GLY A 81 -5.13 -4.67 10.27
CA GLY A 81 -4.52 -4.63 11.61
C GLY A 81 -4.86 -5.82 12.52
N GLU A 82 -6.09 -6.33 12.45
CA GLU A 82 -6.58 -7.41 13.31
C GLU A 82 -6.25 -8.82 12.80
N LEU A 83 -6.38 -9.05 11.49
CA LEU A 83 -6.26 -10.38 10.90
C LEU A 83 -4.82 -10.74 10.55
N ASP A 84 -3.99 -9.74 10.27
CA ASP A 84 -2.72 -9.93 9.58
C ASP A 84 -1.50 -9.71 10.50
N GLY A 85 -1.70 -9.73 11.82
CA GLY A 85 -0.64 -9.45 12.81
C GLY A 85 0.59 -10.37 12.74
N ASN A 86 0.45 -11.55 12.12
CA ASN A 86 1.54 -12.51 11.93
C ASN A 86 2.15 -12.50 10.51
N HIS A 87 1.59 -11.74 9.56
CA HIS A 87 2.04 -11.78 8.16
C HIS A 87 3.52 -11.50 8.01
N ARG A 88 4.06 -10.56 8.79
CA ARG A 88 5.49 -10.27 8.80
C ARG A 88 6.32 -11.50 9.17
N SER A 89 6.02 -12.15 10.29
CA SER A 89 6.77 -13.34 10.72
C SER A 89 6.59 -14.51 9.75
N GLU A 90 5.39 -14.71 9.22
CA GLU A 90 5.11 -15.77 8.25
C GLU A 90 5.86 -15.54 6.92
N LEU A 91 5.97 -14.28 6.48
CA LEU A 91 6.71 -13.90 5.29
C LEU A 91 8.22 -14.03 5.50
N ASP A 92 8.75 -13.56 6.63
CA ASP A 92 10.17 -13.70 7.00
C ASP A 92 10.55 -15.20 7.01
N GLU A 93 9.76 -16.03 7.69
CA GLU A 93 9.96 -17.48 7.69
C GLU A 93 9.85 -18.12 6.29
N ALA A 94 8.95 -17.62 5.44
CA ALA A 94 8.82 -18.12 4.08
C ALA A 94 10.06 -17.79 3.24
N ILE A 95 10.60 -16.58 3.36
CA ILE A 95 11.84 -16.15 2.70
C ILE A 95 13.01 -17.00 3.19
N ASP A 96 13.16 -17.19 4.51
CA ASP A 96 14.25 -17.97 5.12
C ASP A 96 14.28 -19.44 4.67
N ARG A 97 13.12 -20.01 4.30
CA ARG A 97 13.01 -21.39 3.80
C ARG A 97 13.34 -21.54 2.31
N LEU A 98 13.42 -20.45 1.55
CA LEU A 98 13.71 -20.52 0.12
C LEU A 98 15.23 -20.71 -0.10
N PRO A 99 15.64 -21.60 -1.03
CA PRO A 99 17.04 -21.76 -1.39
C PRO A 99 17.47 -20.63 -2.33
N LEU A 100 17.52 -19.40 -1.83
CA LEU A 100 17.85 -18.22 -2.61
C LEU A 100 19.33 -18.25 -3.02
N SER A 101 19.57 -17.91 -4.28
CA SER A 101 20.90 -17.49 -4.73
C SER A 101 21.21 -16.09 -4.23
N HIS A 102 22.49 -15.74 -4.18
CA HIS A 102 22.92 -14.39 -3.81
C HIS A 102 22.28 -13.32 -4.71
N GLU A 103 22.14 -13.60 -6.01
CA GLU A 103 21.50 -12.69 -6.96
C GLU A 103 20.01 -12.47 -6.64
N GLN A 104 19.33 -13.48 -6.09
CA GLN A 104 17.93 -13.37 -5.68
C GLN A 104 17.79 -12.60 -4.36
N GLU A 105 18.72 -12.77 -3.40
CA GLU A 105 18.77 -11.94 -2.18
C GLU A 105 18.97 -10.46 -2.53
N VAL A 106 19.90 -10.16 -3.45
CA VAL A 106 20.12 -8.79 -3.96
C VAL A 106 18.85 -8.25 -4.61
N LEU A 107 18.17 -9.08 -5.42
CA LEU A 107 16.91 -8.70 -6.06
C LEU A 107 15.83 -8.35 -5.05
N LEU A 108 15.70 -9.09 -3.94
CA LEU A 108 14.76 -8.75 -2.86
C LEU A 108 15.00 -7.33 -2.37
N GLY A 109 16.24 -6.98 -2.06
CA GLY A 109 16.60 -5.63 -1.62
C GLY A 109 16.30 -4.57 -2.69
N LEU A 110 16.67 -4.81 -3.95
CA LEU A 110 16.43 -3.87 -5.05
C LEU A 110 14.94 -3.62 -5.32
N SER A 111 14.11 -4.67 -5.23
CA SER A 111 12.66 -4.55 -5.43
C SER A 111 12.03 -3.57 -4.43
N VAL A 112 12.45 -3.62 -3.16
CA VAL A 112 12.02 -2.68 -2.11
C VAL A 112 12.53 -1.28 -2.39
N LEU A 113 13.84 -1.13 -2.60
CA LEU A 113 14.49 0.17 -2.77
C LEU A 113 13.98 0.92 -4.01
N SER A 114 13.56 0.20 -5.05
CA SER A 114 12.93 0.79 -6.23
C SER A 114 11.45 1.14 -6.05
N GLY A 115 10.73 0.45 -5.16
CA GLY A 115 9.30 0.69 -4.89
C GLY A 115 9.04 1.76 -3.83
N LEU A 116 9.87 1.84 -2.78
CA LEU A 116 9.64 2.74 -1.64
C LEU A 116 9.49 4.22 -2.00
N PRO A 117 10.36 4.80 -2.85
CA PRO A 117 10.22 6.21 -3.22
C PRO A 117 8.91 6.48 -3.97
N LEU A 118 8.46 5.52 -4.79
CA LEU A 118 7.20 5.64 -5.54
C LEU A 118 5.99 5.54 -4.64
N LEU A 119 6.04 4.68 -3.61
CA LEU A 119 4.98 4.63 -2.60
C LEU A 119 4.91 5.92 -1.79
N ALA A 120 6.05 6.43 -1.31
CA ALA A 120 6.11 7.71 -0.59
C ALA A 120 5.56 8.85 -1.44
N ALA A 121 6.00 8.95 -2.70
CA ALA A 121 5.48 9.94 -3.65
C ALA A 121 3.97 9.80 -3.88
N SER A 122 3.42 8.58 -3.91
CA SER A 122 1.98 8.38 -4.08
C SER A 122 1.15 8.92 -2.91
N ILE A 123 1.71 8.91 -1.69
CA ILE A 123 1.07 9.50 -0.51
C ILE A 123 1.16 11.03 -0.58
N GLU A 124 2.32 11.56 -0.96
CA GLU A 124 2.52 13.00 -1.15
C GLU A 124 1.56 13.57 -2.21
N GLU A 125 1.36 12.88 -3.33
CA GLU A 125 0.40 13.28 -4.37
C GLU A 125 -1.03 13.46 -3.83
N VAL A 126 -1.46 12.60 -2.91
CA VAL A 126 -2.78 12.70 -2.28
C VAL A 126 -2.86 13.95 -1.40
N LEU A 127 -1.82 14.23 -0.61
CA LEU A 127 -1.75 15.40 0.27
C LEU A 127 -1.69 16.70 -0.52
N GLU A 128 -0.97 16.73 -1.65
CA GLU A 128 -0.90 17.90 -2.52
C GLU A 128 -2.22 18.16 -3.25
N THR A 129 -2.88 17.11 -3.71
CA THR A 129 -4.21 17.21 -4.33
C THR A 129 -5.23 17.82 -3.36
N ASP A 130 -5.15 17.46 -2.08
CA ASP A 130 -6.04 18.02 -1.05
C ASP A 130 -5.77 19.50 -0.79
N ARG A 131 -4.50 19.89 -0.65
CA ARG A 131 -4.10 21.31 -0.51
C ARG A 131 -4.57 22.16 -1.68
N ALA A 132 -4.37 21.69 -2.90
CA ALA A 132 -4.80 22.41 -4.11
C ALA A 132 -6.33 22.61 -4.16
N ARG A 133 -7.11 21.68 -3.62
CA ARG A 133 -8.58 21.82 -3.52
C ARG A 133 -8.97 22.84 -2.44
N ALA A 134 -8.31 22.82 -1.29
CA ALA A 134 -8.55 23.79 -0.23
C ALA A 134 -8.32 25.23 -0.71
N ASP A 135 -7.23 25.47 -1.45
CA ASP A 135 -6.87 26.80 -1.99
C ASP A 135 -7.86 27.31 -3.05
N LEU A 136 -8.59 26.44 -3.75
CA LEU A 136 -9.61 26.81 -4.74
C LEU A 136 -10.98 27.15 -4.13
N THR A 137 -11.14 26.96 -2.82
CA THR A 137 -12.43 27.14 -2.12
C THR A 137 -12.42 28.33 -1.13
N VAL A 138 -11.33 29.12 -1.11
CA VAL A 138 -11.14 30.34 -0.29
C VAL A 138 -11.31 31.60 -1.13
#